data_AF-A0A2W4T8E7-F1
#
_entry.id   AF-A0A2W4T8E7-F1
#
_cell.length_a   1.000
_cell.length_b   1.000
_cell.length_c   1.000
_cell.angle_alpha   90.00
_cell.angle_beta   90.00
_cell.angle_gamma   90.00
#
_symmetry.space_group_name_H-M   'P 1'
#
loop_
_entity.id
_entity.type
_entity.pdbx_description
1 polymer ?
#
loop_
_entity_poly.entity_id
_entity_poly.type
_entity_poly.pdbx_seq_one_letter_code
_entity_poly.pdbx_strand_id
1 'polypeptide(L)'
;MCPPAEPDLPPDAYFNPSTKCCTFFPALANYSVGGLLIADTGEGAEGARRVRARIAARIGVTPAGVLPPARVLLLQRASRQAFGRAESLVCPYLDRERGACTVWAHREAECATWFCKHNQGADGRAFWKQLRDYLVLVHVTLSTWTMRELGIDAERIAAGFGPRIDSLDARDLDDRPPRDDEYLAMWGHWAGREEAFYRAAFDLVRGLDRSRFEALVGIDHTIALDRLQRRHATLRSPRLPDRLVRNPALRAHVLPDGSRVFASEDAGETTHLRRELVRLLDLFDGQLTNDEVKAKVLAQTGVRVGDSFLLALYQHRILIAP
;
A
#
# COMPACT_ATOMS: atom_id res chain seq x y z
N MET A 1 13.82 2.83 0.64
CA MET A 1 14.61 2.54 1.85
C MET A 1 13.87 3.17 3.02
N CYS A 2 13.58 2.44 4.10
CA CYS A 2 13.03 3.07 5.31
C CYS A 2 14.10 4.00 5.89
N PRO A 3 13.75 5.23 6.31
CA PRO A 3 14.74 6.12 6.93
C PRO A 3 15.30 5.47 8.20
N PRO A 4 16.60 5.68 8.51
CA PRO A 4 17.17 5.25 9.78
C PRO A 4 16.46 5.95 10.94
N ALA A 5 16.53 5.37 12.14
CA ALA A 5 16.00 6.00 13.33
C ALA A 5 16.74 7.32 13.60
N GLU A 6 16.00 8.43 13.64
CA GLU A 6 16.45 9.70 14.20
C GLU A 6 16.42 9.60 15.74
N PRO A 7 17.48 10.04 16.44
CA PRO A 7 17.70 9.79 17.86
C PRO A 7 16.65 10.41 18.80
N ASP A 8 15.88 11.39 18.32
CA ASP A 8 14.93 12.16 19.13
C ASP A 8 13.46 11.72 18.98
N LEU A 9 13.17 10.74 18.12
CA LEU A 9 11.83 10.15 18.04
C LEU A 9 11.79 8.83 18.83
N PRO A 10 10.66 8.53 19.48
CA PRO A 10 10.56 7.33 20.30
C PRO A 10 10.66 6.07 19.42
N PRO A 11 11.20 4.93 19.93
CA PRO A 11 11.46 3.73 19.13
C PRO A 11 10.23 3.15 18.41
N ASP A 12 9.04 3.37 18.95
CA ASP A 12 7.75 2.97 18.38
C ASP A 12 7.31 3.85 17.19
N ALA A 13 8.03 4.94 16.89
CA ALA A 13 7.86 5.73 15.68
C ALA A 13 8.42 5.05 14.41
N TYR A 14 9.23 3.99 14.57
CA TYR A 14 9.94 3.34 13.47
C TYR A 14 9.44 1.94 13.16
N PHE A 15 9.74 1.49 11.95
CA PHE A 15 9.67 0.07 11.59
C PHE A 15 10.87 -0.67 12.13
N ASN A 16 10.67 -1.93 12.48
CA ASN A 16 11.74 -2.85 12.83
C ASN A 16 12.67 -3.01 11.61
N PRO A 17 13.99 -2.79 11.77
CA PRO A 17 14.93 -2.85 10.65
C PRO A 17 15.00 -4.24 9.99
N SER A 18 14.70 -5.31 10.74
CA SER A 18 14.76 -6.69 10.26
C SER A 18 13.56 -7.07 9.39
N THR A 19 12.40 -6.43 9.59
CA THR A 19 11.16 -6.73 8.86
C THR A 19 10.68 -5.59 7.97
N LYS A 20 11.13 -4.35 8.17
CA LYS A 20 10.70 -3.17 7.43
C LYS A 20 9.16 -3.06 7.44
N CYS A 21 8.53 -2.78 6.30
CA CYS A 21 7.07 -2.85 6.15
C CYS A 21 6.54 -4.29 5.92
N CYS A 22 7.43 -5.29 5.82
CA CYS A 22 7.07 -6.67 5.50
C CYS A 22 6.57 -7.45 6.73
N THR A 23 5.65 -6.84 7.50
CA THR A 23 4.77 -7.56 8.43
C THR A 23 3.31 -7.57 7.95
N PHE A 24 3.09 -7.08 6.72
CA PHE A 24 1.85 -7.26 5.98
C PHE A 24 1.93 -8.56 5.17
N PHE A 25 0.82 -9.28 5.11
CA PHE A 25 0.71 -10.50 4.34
C PHE A 25 -0.09 -10.16 3.07
N PRO A 26 0.55 -10.14 1.90
CA PRO A 26 -0.14 -9.80 0.67
C PRO A 26 -1.08 -10.92 0.21
N ALA A 27 -2.28 -10.54 -0.24
CA ALA A 27 -3.15 -11.42 -1.01
C ALA A 27 -2.70 -11.44 -2.47
N LEU A 28 -2.10 -12.53 -2.93
CA LEU A 28 -1.65 -12.67 -4.31
C LEU A 28 -2.80 -13.19 -5.18
N ALA A 29 -3.25 -12.40 -6.16
CA ALA A 29 -4.29 -12.82 -7.11
C ALA A 29 -3.86 -14.06 -7.91
N ASN A 30 -4.83 -14.89 -8.32
CA ASN A 30 -4.60 -16.15 -9.03
C ASN A 30 -3.66 -16.05 -10.25
N TYR A 31 -3.82 -15.03 -11.09
CA TYR A 31 -2.97 -14.83 -12.26
C TYR A 31 -1.57 -14.32 -11.87
N SER A 32 -1.45 -13.51 -10.81
CA SER A 32 -0.15 -13.09 -10.28
C SER A 32 0.63 -14.28 -9.72
N VAL A 33 -0.07 -15.21 -9.06
CA VAL A 33 0.50 -16.50 -8.64
C VAL A 33 0.95 -17.32 -9.86
N GLY A 34 0.14 -17.38 -10.92
CA GLY A 34 0.53 -18.05 -12.17
C GLY A 34 1.78 -17.44 -12.81
N GLY A 35 1.88 -16.11 -12.84
CA GLY A 35 3.06 -15.41 -13.33
C GLY A 35 4.33 -15.75 -12.54
N LEU A 36 4.24 -15.80 -11.21
CA LEU A 36 5.35 -16.26 -10.35
C LEU A 36 5.76 -17.70 -10.64
N LEU A 37 4.79 -18.59 -10.82
CA LEU A 37 5.05 -20.00 -11.10
C LEU A 37 5.69 -20.22 -12.48
N ILE A 38 5.45 -19.32 -13.44
CA ILE A 38 6.09 -19.33 -14.77
C ILE A 38 7.48 -18.70 -14.72
N ALA A 39 7.68 -17.65 -13.93
CA ALA A 39 8.97 -17.02 -13.70
C ALA A 39 9.81 -17.79 -12.66
N ASP A 40 9.85 -19.12 -12.72
CA ASP A 40 10.47 -19.97 -11.69
C ASP A 40 12.00 -20.16 -11.84
N THR A 41 12.64 -19.27 -12.60
CA THR A 41 14.09 -19.22 -12.80
C THR A 41 14.66 -17.87 -12.36
N GLY A 42 15.97 -17.82 -12.12
CA GLY A 42 16.67 -16.58 -11.73
C GLY A 42 16.09 -15.95 -10.46
N GLU A 43 15.80 -14.65 -10.52
CA GLU A 43 15.28 -13.87 -9.38
C GLU A 43 13.88 -14.33 -8.90
N GLY A 44 13.07 -14.94 -9.77
CA GLY A 44 11.72 -15.39 -9.43
C GLY A 44 11.64 -16.79 -8.79
N ALA A 45 12.73 -17.57 -8.86
CA ALA A 45 12.76 -18.97 -8.40
C ALA A 45 12.40 -19.12 -6.91
N GLU A 46 12.89 -18.22 -6.06
CA GLU A 46 12.63 -18.26 -4.62
C GLU A 46 11.16 -17.93 -4.29
N GLY A 47 10.58 -16.94 -4.98
CA GLY A 47 9.16 -16.61 -4.85
C GLY A 47 8.28 -17.79 -5.27
N ALA A 48 8.58 -18.39 -6.42
CA ALA A 48 7.90 -19.59 -6.91
C ALA A 48 7.99 -20.75 -5.90
N ARG A 49 9.18 -21.03 -5.35
CA ARG A 49 9.38 -22.08 -4.33
C ARG A 49 8.48 -21.86 -3.11
N ARG A 50 8.43 -20.64 -2.57
CA ARG A 50 7.61 -20.31 -1.39
C ARG A 50 6.11 -20.42 -1.66
N VAL A 51 5.68 -19.97 -2.84
CA VAL A 51 4.29 -20.12 -3.29
C VAL A 51 3.92 -21.60 -3.43
N ARG A 52 4.76 -22.44 -4.03
CA ARG A 52 4.53 -23.90 -4.13
C ARG A 52 4.41 -24.55 -2.75
N ALA A 53 5.26 -24.16 -1.80
CA ALA A 53 5.14 -24.65 -0.42
C ALA A 53 3.80 -24.26 0.23
N ARG A 54 3.27 -23.07 -0.07
CA ARG A 54 1.94 -22.66 0.37
C ARG A 54 0.84 -23.48 -0.30
N ILE A 55 0.92 -23.69 -1.62
CA ILE A 55 -0.01 -24.54 -2.38
C ILE A 55 -0.06 -25.94 -1.78
N ALA A 56 1.10 -26.56 -1.54
CA ALA A 56 1.20 -27.89 -0.93
C ALA A 56 0.58 -27.94 0.48
N ALA A 57 0.70 -26.86 1.26
CA ALA A 57 0.12 -26.78 2.59
C ALA A 57 -1.41 -26.51 2.59
N ARG A 58 -1.98 -26.04 1.48
CA ARG A 58 -3.40 -25.67 1.30
C ARG A 58 -3.93 -24.59 2.26
N ILE A 59 -3.05 -23.86 2.96
CA ILE A 59 -3.45 -22.80 3.89
C ILE A 59 -3.57 -21.47 3.13
N GLY A 60 -4.79 -20.93 3.06
CA GLY A 60 -5.07 -19.70 2.32
C GLY A 60 -5.01 -19.85 0.79
N VAL A 61 -5.01 -21.08 0.28
CA VAL A 61 -4.88 -21.39 -1.16
C VAL A 61 -6.26 -21.59 -1.75
N THR A 62 -6.65 -20.70 -2.68
CA THR A 62 -8.02 -20.64 -3.21
C THR A 62 -8.01 -20.34 -4.70
N PRO A 63 -9.12 -20.57 -5.44
CA PRO A 63 -9.23 -20.14 -6.83
C PRO A 63 -9.04 -18.63 -7.05
N ALA A 64 -9.30 -17.79 -6.04
CA ALA A 64 -9.04 -16.35 -6.12
C ALA A 64 -7.55 -15.99 -6.03
N GLY A 65 -6.74 -16.91 -5.47
CA GLY A 65 -5.29 -16.75 -5.29
C GLY A 65 -4.79 -17.30 -3.95
N VAL A 66 -3.60 -16.82 -3.54
CA VAL A 66 -2.99 -17.14 -2.25
C VAL A 66 -3.25 -15.99 -1.28
N LEU A 67 -4.16 -16.23 -0.34
CA LEU A 67 -4.66 -15.26 0.63
C LEU A 67 -3.93 -15.38 1.97
N PRO A 68 -3.94 -14.34 2.81
CA PRO A 68 -3.49 -14.44 4.19
C PRO A 68 -4.27 -15.52 4.96
N PRO A 69 -3.61 -16.34 5.79
CA PRO A 69 -4.29 -17.21 6.75
C PRO A 69 -5.19 -16.40 7.69
N ALA A 70 -6.27 -17.03 8.17
CA ALA A 70 -7.26 -16.40 9.03
C ALA A 70 -6.65 -15.74 10.28
N ARG A 71 -5.77 -16.47 10.96
CA ARG A 71 -5.02 -15.97 12.13
C ARG A 71 -4.24 -14.68 11.81
N VAL A 72 -3.55 -14.64 10.68
CA VAL A 72 -2.77 -13.47 10.26
C VAL A 72 -3.68 -12.29 9.97
N LEU A 73 -4.79 -12.51 9.26
CA LEU A 73 -5.77 -11.46 8.94
C LEU A 73 -6.40 -10.89 10.22
N LEU A 74 -6.75 -11.75 11.18
CA LEU A 74 -7.25 -11.34 12.50
C LEU A 74 -6.25 -10.44 13.23
N LEU A 75 -4.99 -10.87 13.34
CA LEU A 75 -3.94 -10.13 14.03
C LEU A 75 -3.64 -8.79 13.35
N GLN A 76 -3.58 -8.75 12.03
CA GLN A 76 -3.37 -7.51 11.28
C GLN A 76 -4.52 -6.51 11.48
N ARG A 77 -5.76 -7.00 11.56
CA ARG A 77 -6.94 -6.17 11.83
C ARG A 77 -6.97 -5.65 13.27
N ALA A 78 -6.65 -6.51 14.23
CA ALA A 78 -6.69 -6.19 15.66
C ALA A 78 -5.49 -5.35 16.13
N SER A 79 -4.34 -5.43 15.45
CA SER A 79 -3.08 -4.86 15.92
C SER A 79 -2.46 -3.90 14.90
N ARG A 80 -3.17 -2.83 14.55
CA ARG A 80 -2.66 -1.79 13.63
C ARG A 80 -1.33 -1.18 14.10
N GLN A 81 -1.12 -1.06 15.41
CA GLN A 81 0.13 -0.58 15.99
C GLN A 81 1.28 -1.60 15.93
N ALA A 82 1.03 -2.85 15.58
CA ALA A 82 2.06 -3.88 15.41
C ALA A 82 2.64 -3.91 13.99
N PHE A 83 2.01 -3.21 13.04
CA PHE A 83 2.46 -3.16 11.65
C PHE A 83 3.88 -2.58 11.52
N GLY A 84 4.71 -3.24 10.72
CA GLY A 84 6.11 -2.97 10.50
C GLY A 84 7.00 -3.19 11.73
N ARG A 85 6.48 -3.79 12.81
CA ARG A 85 7.20 -3.93 14.09
C ARG A 85 7.22 -5.35 14.63
N ALA A 86 6.07 -6.02 14.64
CA ALA A 86 5.95 -7.37 15.19
C ALA A 86 6.60 -8.41 14.27
N GLU A 87 7.72 -8.98 14.72
CA GLU A 87 8.42 -10.05 13.97
C GLU A 87 7.57 -11.31 13.79
N SER A 88 6.63 -11.56 14.70
CA SER A 88 5.67 -12.66 14.61
C SER A 88 4.71 -12.54 13.42
N LEU A 89 4.62 -11.35 12.80
CA LEU A 89 3.80 -11.08 11.61
C LEU A 89 4.63 -10.99 10.33
N VAL A 90 5.90 -11.40 10.35
CA VAL A 90 6.79 -11.31 9.18
C VAL A 90 6.15 -11.96 7.94
N CYS A 91 6.16 -11.22 6.84
CA CYS A 91 5.64 -11.66 5.56
C CYS A 91 6.38 -12.93 5.12
N PRO A 92 5.67 -13.99 4.69
CA PRO A 92 6.32 -15.23 4.26
C PRO A 92 7.19 -15.04 3.00
N TYR A 93 7.01 -13.94 2.26
CA TYR A 93 7.74 -13.65 1.04
C TYR A 93 8.96 -12.74 1.25
N LEU A 94 9.26 -12.33 2.49
CA LEU A 94 10.50 -11.61 2.80
C LEU A 94 11.69 -12.57 2.81
N ASP A 95 12.65 -12.36 1.92
CA ASP A 95 14.00 -12.88 2.09
C ASP A 95 14.70 -12.04 3.17
N ARG A 96 14.87 -12.63 4.36
CA ARG A 96 15.48 -11.91 5.50
C ARG A 96 16.97 -11.71 5.33
N GLU A 97 17.65 -12.60 4.60
CA GLU A 97 19.09 -12.51 4.37
C GLU A 97 19.40 -11.40 3.39
N ARG A 98 18.65 -11.34 2.28
CA ARG A 98 18.81 -10.30 1.25
C ARG A 98 18.01 -9.03 1.55
N GLY A 99 17.10 -9.08 2.51
CA GLY A 99 16.18 -7.98 2.84
C GLY A 99 15.26 -7.61 1.67
N ALA A 100 14.90 -8.58 0.81
CA ALA A 100 14.21 -8.38 -0.46
C ALA A 100 12.87 -9.13 -0.52
N CYS A 101 11.92 -8.63 -1.31
CA CYS A 101 10.65 -9.30 -1.55
C CYS A 101 10.81 -10.35 -2.65
N THR A 102 10.60 -11.62 -2.31
CA THR A 102 10.75 -12.74 -3.26
C THR A 102 9.64 -12.81 -4.31
N VAL A 103 8.53 -12.09 -4.10
CA VAL A 103 7.41 -11.98 -5.03
C VAL A 103 7.32 -10.59 -5.67
N TRP A 104 8.42 -9.81 -5.65
CA TRP A 104 8.38 -8.38 -6.01
C TRP A 104 7.72 -8.11 -7.36
N ALA A 105 8.05 -8.85 -8.42
CA ALA A 105 7.50 -8.65 -9.77
C ALA A 105 5.98 -8.89 -9.87
N HIS A 106 5.41 -9.66 -8.95
CA HIS A 106 4.00 -10.06 -8.93
C HIS A 106 3.32 -9.71 -7.58
N ARG A 107 3.87 -8.73 -6.87
CA ARG A 107 3.32 -8.25 -5.61
C ARG A 107 1.98 -7.57 -5.86
N GLU A 108 1.11 -7.64 -4.85
CA GLU A 108 -0.21 -7.04 -4.90
C GLU A 108 -0.18 -5.49 -4.79
N ALA A 109 -1.35 -4.87 -4.93
CA ALA A 109 -1.56 -3.43 -5.00
C ALA A 109 -1.01 -2.63 -3.79
N GLU A 110 -1.36 -2.98 -2.55
CA GLU A 110 -0.88 -2.39 -1.31
C GLU A 110 0.66 -2.35 -1.28
N CYS A 111 1.35 -3.48 -1.43
CA CYS A 111 2.82 -3.56 -1.43
C CYS A 111 3.44 -2.86 -2.65
N ALA A 112 2.76 -2.82 -3.80
CA ALA A 112 3.23 -2.09 -4.98
C ALA A 112 3.17 -0.57 -4.82
N THR A 113 2.32 -0.08 -3.92
CA THR A 113 2.03 1.34 -3.74
C THR A 113 2.32 1.85 -2.33
N TRP A 114 2.96 1.05 -1.49
CA TRP A 114 3.31 1.42 -0.13
C TRP A 114 4.59 2.26 -0.09
N PHE A 115 4.50 3.43 0.55
CA PHE A 115 5.65 4.30 0.83
C PHE A 115 5.59 4.74 2.28
N CYS A 116 6.74 4.74 2.96
CA CYS A 116 6.86 5.23 4.34
C CYS A 116 6.66 6.75 4.43
N LYS A 117 6.98 7.48 3.36
CA LYS A 117 6.86 8.93 3.27
C LYS A 117 6.60 9.35 1.83
N HIS A 118 5.77 10.37 1.65
CA HIS A 118 5.47 10.94 0.34
C HIS A 118 6.17 12.29 0.18
N ASN A 119 6.98 12.44 -0.88
CA ASN A 119 7.72 13.68 -1.14
C ASN A 119 6.80 14.87 -1.43
N GLN A 120 5.62 14.63 -2.02
CA GLN A 120 4.59 15.64 -2.26
C GLN A 120 3.52 15.65 -1.14
N GLY A 121 3.90 15.25 0.08
CA GLY A 121 3.03 15.24 1.26
C GLY A 121 1.66 14.60 1.02
N ALA A 122 0.60 15.32 1.40
CA ALA A 122 -0.78 14.87 1.32
C ALA A 122 -1.23 14.58 -0.13
N ASP A 123 -0.75 15.35 -1.11
CA ASP A 123 -1.12 15.14 -2.51
C ASP A 123 -0.48 13.86 -3.06
N GLY A 124 0.80 13.62 -2.69
CA GLY A 124 1.50 12.37 -3.00
C GLY A 124 0.77 11.17 -2.41
N ARG A 125 0.40 11.25 -1.12
CA ARG A 125 -0.39 10.20 -0.46
C ARG A 125 -1.71 9.94 -1.19
N ALA A 126 -2.45 11.00 -1.53
CA ALA A 126 -3.75 10.89 -2.19
C ALA A 126 -3.63 10.19 -3.56
N PHE A 127 -2.59 10.50 -4.33
CA PHE A 127 -2.30 9.83 -5.59
C PHE A 127 -1.99 8.33 -5.39
N TRP A 128 -1.04 7.99 -4.53
CA TRP A 128 -0.64 6.59 -4.34
C TRP A 128 -1.77 5.75 -3.73
N LYS A 129 -2.58 6.33 -2.85
CA LYS A 129 -3.85 5.75 -2.39
C LYS A 129 -4.79 5.47 -3.57
N GLN A 130 -5.01 6.44 -4.46
CA GLN A 130 -5.87 6.26 -5.63
C GLN A 130 -5.33 5.21 -6.60
N LEU A 131 -4.00 5.13 -6.78
CA LEU A 131 -3.36 4.12 -7.61
C LEU A 131 -3.54 2.73 -7.01
N ARG A 132 -3.35 2.58 -5.69
CA ARG A 132 -3.63 1.32 -4.99
C ARG A 132 -5.06 0.87 -5.23
N ASP A 133 -6.03 1.74 -4.98
CA ASP A 133 -7.46 1.41 -5.09
C ASP A 133 -7.81 1.01 -6.55
N TYR A 134 -7.18 1.65 -7.54
CA TYR A 134 -7.29 1.24 -8.95
C TYR A 134 -6.68 -0.14 -9.21
N LEU A 135 -5.49 -0.43 -8.69
CA LEU A 135 -4.87 -1.76 -8.84
C LEU A 135 -5.66 -2.85 -8.12
N VAL A 136 -6.27 -2.57 -6.97
CA VAL A 136 -7.17 -3.50 -6.27
C VAL A 136 -8.37 -3.85 -7.16
N LEU A 137 -9.03 -2.85 -7.75
CA LEU A 137 -10.11 -3.05 -8.72
C LEU A 137 -9.68 -3.98 -9.85
N VAL A 138 -8.51 -3.73 -10.44
CA VAL A 138 -7.95 -4.57 -11.53
C VAL A 138 -7.67 -5.99 -11.05
N HIS A 139 -7.01 -6.18 -9.90
CA HIS A 139 -6.72 -7.50 -9.35
C HIS A 139 -7.99 -8.32 -9.09
N VAL A 140 -8.99 -7.71 -8.45
CA VAL A 140 -10.26 -8.39 -8.14
C VAL A 140 -11.01 -8.76 -9.41
N THR A 141 -11.11 -7.82 -10.37
CA THR A 141 -11.83 -8.05 -11.63
C THR A 141 -11.19 -9.18 -12.44
N LEU A 142 -9.87 -9.12 -12.67
CA LEU A 142 -9.16 -10.13 -13.46
C LEU A 142 -9.11 -11.49 -12.75
N SER A 143 -8.99 -11.51 -11.42
CA SER A 143 -9.08 -12.75 -10.65
C SER A 143 -10.47 -13.38 -10.77
N THR A 144 -11.52 -12.57 -10.66
CA THR A 144 -12.91 -13.03 -10.78
C THR A 144 -13.22 -13.56 -12.18
N TRP A 145 -12.79 -12.82 -13.20
CA TRP A 145 -12.95 -13.21 -14.60
C TRP A 145 -12.26 -14.55 -14.90
N THR A 146 -10.99 -14.70 -14.53
CA THR A 146 -10.25 -15.96 -14.76
C THR A 146 -10.88 -17.14 -14.03
N MET A 147 -11.40 -16.96 -12.81
CA MET A 147 -12.15 -18.02 -12.12
C MET A 147 -13.37 -18.47 -12.93
N ARG A 148 -14.14 -17.53 -13.51
CA ARG A 148 -15.30 -17.88 -14.35
C ARG A 148 -14.90 -18.61 -15.63
N GLU A 149 -13.90 -18.12 -16.34
CA GLU A 149 -13.41 -18.74 -17.58
C GLU A 149 -12.87 -20.16 -17.35
N LEU A 150 -12.25 -20.38 -16.19
CA LEU A 150 -11.71 -21.69 -15.80
C LEU A 150 -12.76 -22.61 -15.15
N GLY A 151 -14.04 -22.23 -15.19
CA GLY A 151 -15.15 -23.09 -14.79
C GLY A 151 -15.37 -23.20 -13.27
N ILE A 152 -14.93 -22.22 -12.48
CA ILE A 152 -15.33 -22.12 -11.07
C ILE A 152 -16.79 -21.65 -11.00
N ASP A 153 -17.55 -22.30 -10.13
CA ASP A 153 -18.98 -22.05 -9.93
C ASP A 153 -19.29 -20.58 -9.56
N ALA A 154 -20.40 -20.06 -10.09
CA ALA A 154 -20.78 -18.65 -9.94
C ALA A 154 -21.18 -18.33 -8.50
N GLU A 155 -21.95 -19.21 -7.87
CA GLU A 155 -22.39 -19.05 -6.48
C GLU A 155 -21.20 -19.13 -5.54
N ARG A 156 -20.24 -20.01 -5.83
CA ARG A 156 -18.98 -20.09 -5.08
C ARG A 156 -18.14 -18.82 -5.19
N ILE A 157 -18.07 -18.20 -6.37
CA ILE A 157 -17.37 -16.92 -6.57
C ILE A 157 -18.10 -15.81 -5.82
N ALA A 158 -19.43 -15.74 -5.91
CA ALA A 158 -20.24 -14.75 -5.21
C ALA A 158 -20.11 -14.87 -3.69
N ALA A 159 -19.96 -16.08 -3.16
CA ALA A 159 -19.71 -16.33 -1.74
C ALA A 159 -18.31 -15.87 -1.27
N GLY A 160 -17.35 -15.69 -2.19
CA GLY A 160 -15.97 -15.32 -1.90
C GLY A 160 -15.13 -16.47 -1.31
N PHE A 161 -13.82 -16.26 -1.15
CA PHE A 161 -12.86 -17.29 -0.68
C PHE A 161 -12.04 -16.88 0.55
N GLY A 162 -12.21 -15.65 1.03
CA GLY A 162 -11.50 -15.17 2.21
C GLY A 162 -12.07 -15.72 3.52
N PRO A 163 -11.26 -15.79 4.59
CA PRO A 163 -11.76 -16.21 5.90
C PRO A 163 -12.78 -15.21 6.46
N ARG A 164 -13.86 -15.73 7.05
CA ARG A 164 -14.88 -14.93 7.75
C ARG A 164 -14.44 -14.70 9.19
N ILE A 165 -13.86 -13.53 9.47
CA ILE A 165 -13.24 -13.20 10.76
C ILE A 165 -14.21 -13.31 11.95
N ASP A 166 -15.50 -13.10 11.71
CA ASP A 166 -16.58 -13.24 12.70
C ASP A 166 -16.99 -14.69 12.99
N SER A 167 -16.45 -15.66 12.24
CA SER A 167 -16.80 -17.08 12.35
C SER A 167 -15.58 -18.00 12.34
N LEU A 168 -14.44 -17.58 12.91
CA LEU A 168 -13.23 -18.40 12.95
C LEU A 168 -13.33 -19.54 13.99
N ASP A 169 -12.82 -20.71 13.65
CA ASP A 169 -12.70 -21.84 14.57
C ASP A 169 -11.25 -22.12 15.02
N ALA A 170 -11.03 -23.17 15.81
CA ALA A 170 -9.70 -23.54 16.28
C ALA A 170 -8.74 -23.93 15.12
N ARG A 171 -9.26 -24.52 14.03
CA ARG A 171 -8.43 -24.89 12.87
C ARG A 171 -7.92 -23.65 12.15
N ASP A 172 -8.75 -22.62 12.05
CA ASP A 172 -8.37 -21.32 11.47
C ASP A 172 -7.24 -20.66 12.25
N LEU A 173 -7.28 -20.75 13.59
CA LEU A 173 -6.26 -20.17 14.47
C LEU A 173 -4.97 -21.01 14.53
N ASP A 174 -5.08 -22.32 14.33
CA ASP A 174 -3.96 -23.26 14.25
C ASP A 174 -3.30 -23.30 12.85
N ASP A 175 -3.75 -22.46 11.90
CA ASP A 175 -3.31 -22.48 10.50
C ASP A 175 -3.40 -23.89 9.87
N ARG A 176 -4.48 -24.63 10.13
CA ARG A 176 -4.71 -25.94 9.52
C ARG A 176 -5.31 -25.78 8.11
N PRO A 177 -5.05 -26.73 7.19
CA PRO A 177 -5.73 -26.74 5.89
C PRO A 177 -7.25 -26.86 6.06
N PRO A 178 -8.02 -26.42 5.04
CA PRO A 178 -9.46 -26.65 5.00
C PRO A 178 -9.79 -28.14 5.12
N ARG A 179 -11.03 -28.46 5.49
CA ARG A 179 -11.50 -29.85 5.47
C ARG A 179 -11.56 -30.34 4.02
N ASP A 180 -11.47 -31.66 3.84
CA ASP A 180 -11.40 -32.23 2.48
C ASP A 180 -12.66 -31.94 1.66
N ASP A 181 -13.84 -31.94 2.28
CA ASP A 181 -15.10 -31.56 1.65
C ASP A 181 -15.14 -30.08 1.25
N GLU A 182 -14.68 -29.18 2.13
CA GLU A 182 -14.54 -27.75 1.83
C GLU A 182 -13.54 -27.50 0.69
N TYR A 183 -12.42 -28.20 0.70
CA TYR A 183 -11.39 -28.15 -0.33
C TYR A 183 -11.92 -28.63 -1.69
N LEU A 184 -12.58 -29.78 -1.73
CA LEU A 184 -13.18 -30.33 -2.94
C LEU A 184 -14.30 -29.43 -3.48
N ALA A 185 -15.14 -28.88 -2.60
CA ALA A 185 -16.19 -27.93 -3.00
C ALA A 185 -15.61 -26.61 -3.55
N MET A 186 -14.50 -26.13 -2.99
CA MET A 186 -13.83 -24.91 -3.42
C MET A 186 -13.17 -25.07 -4.80
N TRP A 187 -12.50 -26.19 -5.04
CA TRP A 187 -11.71 -26.41 -6.26
C TRP A 187 -12.44 -27.19 -7.36
N GLY A 188 -13.44 -27.99 -7.01
CA GLY A 188 -14.15 -28.85 -7.95
C GLY A 188 -13.19 -29.73 -8.76
N HIS A 189 -13.31 -29.68 -10.09
CA HIS A 189 -12.46 -30.46 -10.99
C HIS A 189 -10.98 -30.00 -11.03
N TRP A 190 -10.65 -28.86 -10.41
CA TRP A 190 -9.28 -28.39 -10.23
C TRP A 190 -8.63 -28.89 -8.95
N ALA A 191 -9.32 -29.67 -8.11
CA ALA A 191 -8.73 -30.24 -6.91
C ALA A 191 -7.47 -31.06 -7.27
N GLY A 192 -6.36 -30.78 -6.59
CA GLY A 192 -5.04 -31.36 -6.83
C GLY A 192 -4.31 -30.80 -8.07
N ARG A 193 -4.88 -29.78 -8.74
CA ARG A 193 -4.35 -29.16 -9.96
C ARG A 193 -4.21 -27.64 -9.81
N GLU A 194 -4.00 -27.16 -8.60
CA GLU A 194 -3.97 -25.72 -8.25
C GLU A 194 -2.89 -24.95 -9.01
N GLU A 195 -1.68 -25.51 -9.14
CA GLU A 195 -0.61 -24.87 -9.93
C GLU A 195 -1.02 -24.72 -11.41
N ALA A 196 -1.67 -25.75 -11.98
CA ALA A 196 -2.13 -25.71 -13.36
C ALA A 196 -3.25 -24.67 -13.54
N PHE A 197 -4.16 -24.56 -12.57
CA PHE A 197 -5.19 -23.52 -12.54
C PHE A 197 -4.57 -22.12 -12.54
N TYR A 198 -3.60 -21.85 -11.66
CA TYR A 198 -2.96 -20.53 -11.59
C TYR A 198 -2.20 -20.17 -12.86
N ARG A 199 -1.47 -21.12 -13.47
CA ARG A 199 -0.80 -20.91 -14.76
C ARG A 199 -1.81 -20.58 -15.86
N ALA A 200 -2.93 -21.31 -15.93
CA ALA A 200 -4.00 -21.04 -16.88
C ALA A 200 -4.63 -19.65 -16.67
N ALA A 201 -4.82 -19.23 -15.41
CA ALA A 201 -5.30 -17.88 -15.10
C ALA A 201 -4.33 -16.79 -15.59
N PHE A 202 -3.01 -17.01 -15.45
CA PHE A 202 -2.01 -16.10 -16.00
C PHE A 202 -2.04 -16.05 -17.53
N ASP A 203 -2.15 -17.21 -18.20
CA ASP A 203 -2.22 -17.25 -19.66
C ASP A 203 -3.45 -16.53 -20.21
N LEU A 204 -4.60 -16.66 -19.55
CA LEU A 204 -5.81 -15.89 -19.88
C LEU A 204 -5.57 -14.39 -19.79
N VAL A 205 -5.00 -13.90 -18.67
CA VAL A 205 -4.73 -12.46 -18.47
C VAL A 205 -3.67 -11.96 -19.45
N ARG A 206 -2.61 -12.74 -19.70
CA ARG A 206 -1.55 -12.40 -20.65
C ARG A 206 -2.05 -12.29 -22.09
N GLY A 207 -3.10 -13.03 -22.43
CA GLY A 207 -3.76 -12.98 -23.74
C GLY A 207 -4.73 -11.81 -23.93
N LEU A 208 -4.99 -11.00 -22.90
CA LEU A 208 -5.88 -9.84 -23.01
C LEU A 208 -5.24 -8.72 -23.83
N ASP A 209 -6.00 -8.21 -24.80
CA ASP A 209 -5.72 -6.91 -25.38
C ASP A 209 -6.37 -5.78 -24.57
N ARG A 210 -6.06 -4.54 -24.94
CA ARG A 210 -6.59 -3.33 -24.29
C ARG A 210 -8.11 -3.26 -24.36
N SER A 211 -8.71 -3.55 -25.51
CA SER A 211 -10.15 -3.41 -25.71
C SER A 211 -10.93 -4.40 -24.83
N ARG A 212 -10.45 -5.64 -24.77
CA ARG A 212 -11.03 -6.67 -23.92
C ARG A 212 -10.85 -6.35 -22.44
N PHE A 213 -9.66 -5.86 -22.05
CA PHE A 213 -9.42 -5.40 -20.69
C PHE A 213 -10.39 -4.29 -20.28
N GLU A 214 -10.53 -3.25 -21.11
CA GLU A 214 -11.44 -2.12 -20.85
C GLU A 214 -12.90 -2.58 -20.76
N ALA A 215 -13.32 -3.53 -21.61
CA ALA A 215 -14.65 -4.12 -21.55
C ALA A 215 -14.91 -4.94 -20.27
N LEU A 216 -13.90 -5.66 -19.76
CA LEU A 216 -14.01 -6.47 -18.55
C LEU A 216 -14.11 -5.61 -17.28
N VAL A 217 -13.26 -4.57 -17.16
CA VAL A 217 -13.24 -3.71 -15.98
C VAL A 217 -14.32 -2.61 -16.05
N GLY A 218 -14.79 -2.27 -17.26
CA GLY A 218 -16.02 -1.52 -17.49
C GLY A 218 -16.00 -0.09 -16.97
N ILE A 219 -17.17 0.38 -16.50
CA ILE A 219 -17.35 1.79 -16.08
C ILE A 219 -16.49 2.16 -14.87
N ASP A 220 -16.25 1.20 -13.96
CA ASP A 220 -15.42 1.41 -12.77
C ASP A 220 -13.98 1.73 -13.15
N HIS A 221 -13.45 1.09 -14.20
CA HIS A 221 -12.14 1.45 -14.76
C HIS A 221 -12.10 2.91 -15.20
N THR A 222 -13.10 3.35 -15.96
CA THR A 222 -13.13 4.71 -16.51
C THR A 222 -13.18 5.76 -15.40
N ILE A 223 -14.04 5.55 -14.40
CA ILE A 223 -14.18 6.45 -13.25
C ILE A 223 -12.89 6.48 -12.42
N ALA A 224 -12.33 5.31 -12.11
CA ALA A 224 -11.12 5.21 -11.30
C ALA A 224 -9.90 5.80 -12.02
N LEU A 225 -9.79 5.59 -13.34
CA LEU A 225 -8.71 6.13 -14.16
C LEU A 225 -8.77 7.65 -14.29
N ASP A 226 -9.95 8.23 -14.53
CA ASP A 226 -10.15 9.68 -14.58
C ASP A 226 -9.78 10.35 -13.23
N ARG A 227 -10.21 9.75 -12.11
CA ARG A 227 -9.78 10.19 -10.76
C ARG A 227 -8.26 10.11 -10.58
N LEU A 228 -7.63 9.03 -11.03
CA LEU A 228 -6.18 8.84 -10.96
C LEU A 228 -5.43 9.87 -11.82
N GLN A 229 -5.90 10.11 -13.05
CA GLN A 229 -5.34 11.10 -13.97
C GLN A 229 -5.40 12.52 -13.39
N ARG A 230 -6.52 12.91 -12.77
CA ARG A 230 -6.62 14.21 -12.08
C ARG A 230 -5.60 14.35 -10.95
N ARG A 231 -5.43 13.31 -10.11
CA ARG A 231 -4.44 13.33 -9.02
C ARG A 231 -3.01 13.38 -9.56
N HIS A 232 -2.73 12.64 -10.63
CA HIS A 232 -1.45 12.68 -11.31
C HIS A 232 -1.14 14.07 -11.90
N ALA A 233 -2.14 14.73 -12.49
CA ALA A 233 -1.99 16.10 -13.00
C ALA A 233 -1.65 17.09 -11.88
N THR A 234 -2.30 16.98 -10.72
CA THR A 234 -1.96 17.78 -9.53
C THR A 234 -0.50 17.56 -9.09
N LEU A 235 -0.01 16.32 -9.15
CA LEU A 235 1.39 16.03 -8.80
C LEU A 235 2.40 16.57 -9.80
N ARG A 236 2.08 16.50 -11.10
CA ARG A 236 2.99 16.95 -12.17
C ARG A 236 3.07 18.45 -12.32
N SER A 237 2.00 19.15 -11.97
CA SER A 237 1.90 20.59 -12.10
C SER A 237 1.23 21.18 -10.85
N PRO A 238 1.91 21.12 -9.70
CA PRO A 238 1.37 21.64 -8.47
C PRO A 238 1.24 23.16 -8.58
N ARG A 239 0.12 23.70 -8.07
CA ARG A 239 -0.13 25.14 -8.03
C ARG A 239 -0.05 25.62 -6.59
N LEU A 240 0.86 26.55 -6.34
CA LEU A 240 0.93 27.24 -5.05
C LEU A 240 -0.12 28.36 -5.05
N PRO A 241 -1.02 28.41 -4.06
CA PRO A 241 -1.90 29.56 -3.87
C PRO A 241 -1.07 30.84 -3.66
N ASP A 242 -1.55 31.97 -4.18
CA ASP A 242 -0.86 33.27 -4.06
C ASP A 242 -0.66 33.72 -2.61
N ARG A 243 -1.57 33.30 -1.73
CA ARG A 243 -1.58 33.59 -0.29
C ARG A 243 -1.64 32.27 0.47
N LEU A 244 -0.92 32.21 1.58
CA LEU A 244 -0.87 31.04 2.44
C LEU A 244 -1.13 31.45 3.89
N VAL A 245 -1.79 30.56 4.62
CA VAL A 245 -1.97 30.66 6.07
C VAL A 245 -1.40 29.42 6.75
N ARG A 246 -0.83 29.60 7.94
CA ARG A 246 -0.46 28.47 8.80
C ARG A 246 -1.70 27.63 9.09
N ASN A 247 -1.62 26.33 8.85
CA ASN A 247 -2.75 25.44 9.09
C ASN A 247 -3.13 25.44 10.59
N PRO A 248 -4.34 25.89 10.97
CA PRO A 248 -4.75 25.99 12.37
C PRO A 248 -5.00 24.60 13.00
N ALA A 249 -5.28 23.57 12.20
CA ALA A 249 -5.46 22.20 12.66
C ALA A 249 -4.13 21.46 12.88
N LEU A 250 -2.99 22.11 12.63
CA LEU A 250 -1.68 21.47 12.65
C LEU A 250 -1.26 21.13 14.10
N ARG A 251 -1.25 19.83 14.42
CA ARG A 251 -0.69 19.33 15.69
C ARG A 251 0.82 19.17 15.57
N ALA A 252 1.54 19.55 16.63
CA ALA A 252 3.00 19.47 16.67
C ALA A 252 3.48 18.99 18.03
N HIS A 253 4.49 18.12 18.03
CA HIS A 253 5.29 17.82 19.20
C HIS A 253 6.50 18.75 19.23
N VAL A 254 6.77 19.35 20.39
CA VAL A 254 7.94 20.22 20.59
C VAL A 254 9.07 19.36 21.14
N LEU A 255 10.23 19.41 20.50
CA LEU A 255 11.44 18.70 20.93
C LEU A 255 12.28 19.56 21.89
N PRO A 256 13.21 18.97 22.68
CA PRO A 256 14.02 19.71 23.65
C PRO A 256 14.87 20.85 23.07
N ASP A 257 15.27 20.74 21.80
CA ASP A 257 16.01 21.76 21.05
C ASP A 257 15.12 22.92 20.53
N GLY A 258 13.81 22.83 20.77
CA GLY A 258 12.80 23.79 20.32
C GLY A 258 12.36 23.61 18.87
N SER A 259 12.83 22.58 18.16
CA SER A 259 12.29 22.15 16.87
C SER A 259 10.89 21.53 17.04
N ARG A 260 10.15 21.39 15.93
CA ARG A 260 8.80 20.83 15.94
C ARG A 260 8.67 19.66 14.97
N VAL A 261 7.99 18.62 15.43
CA VAL A 261 7.59 17.48 14.62
C VAL A 261 6.11 17.60 14.34
N PHE A 262 5.76 17.81 13.08
CA PHE A 262 4.39 17.92 12.61
C PHE A 262 3.92 16.55 12.11
N ALA A 263 2.91 15.99 12.75
CA ALA A 263 2.32 14.72 12.33
C ALA A 263 1.09 14.98 11.45
N SER A 264 0.96 14.28 10.33
CA SER A 264 -0.34 14.23 9.64
C SER A 264 -1.25 13.30 10.44
N GLU A 265 -2.41 13.80 10.90
CA GLU A 265 -3.34 13.07 11.78
C GLU A 265 -3.71 11.67 11.26
N ASP A 266 -3.78 11.48 9.94
CA ASP A 266 -4.34 10.26 9.35
C ASP A 266 -3.33 9.17 8.96
N ALA A 267 -2.02 9.40 9.07
CA ALA A 267 -1.07 8.52 8.37
C ALA A 267 0.28 8.23 9.04
N GLY A 268 0.53 8.72 10.25
CA GLY A 268 1.80 8.47 10.95
C GLY A 268 3.04 9.05 10.24
N GLU A 269 2.86 9.83 9.18
CA GLU A 269 3.95 10.58 8.56
C GLU A 269 4.22 11.85 9.35
N THR A 270 5.51 12.06 9.59
CA THR A 270 6.01 13.21 10.32
C THR A 270 6.90 14.08 9.43
N THR A 271 6.77 15.39 9.65
CA THR A 271 7.64 16.40 9.05
C THR A 271 8.33 17.14 10.18
N HIS A 272 9.65 16.96 10.29
CA HIS A 272 10.47 17.69 11.23
C HIS A 272 10.83 19.06 10.65
N LEU A 273 10.55 20.12 11.41
CA LEU A 273 10.96 21.48 11.09
C LEU A 273 11.81 22.04 12.23
N ARG A 274 12.99 22.53 11.85
CA ARG A 274 13.91 23.20 12.76
C ARG A 274 13.29 24.45 13.38
N ARG A 275 13.73 24.80 14.59
CA ARG A 275 13.20 25.90 15.40
C ARG A 275 13.13 27.22 14.64
N GLU A 276 14.15 27.52 13.84
CA GLU A 276 14.26 28.77 13.07
C GLU A 276 13.16 28.87 12.01
N LEU A 277 12.81 27.75 11.39
CA LEU A 277 11.78 27.68 10.35
C LEU A 277 10.36 27.72 10.93
N VAL A 278 10.17 27.24 12.15
CA VAL A 278 8.87 27.28 12.84
C VAL A 278 8.40 28.73 13.02
N ARG A 279 9.31 29.65 13.38
CA ARG A 279 8.96 31.08 13.56
C ARG A 279 8.52 31.75 12.27
N LEU A 280 9.00 31.27 11.12
CA LEU A 280 8.60 31.80 9.81
C LEU A 280 7.14 31.48 9.49
N LEU A 281 6.58 30.40 10.04
CA LEU A 281 5.19 30.01 9.81
C LEU A 281 4.20 31.07 10.31
N ASP A 282 4.55 31.82 11.36
CA ASP A 282 3.68 32.85 11.94
C ASP A 282 3.55 34.10 11.06
N LEU A 283 4.40 34.23 10.02
CA LEU A 283 4.31 35.30 9.03
C LEU A 283 3.30 34.99 7.91
N PHE A 284 2.80 33.75 7.84
CA PHE A 284 1.77 33.31 6.90
C PHE A 284 0.40 33.37 7.58
N ASP A 285 -0.25 34.53 7.50
CA ASP A 285 -1.55 34.84 8.11
C ASP A 285 -2.69 34.98 7.06
N GLY A 286 -2.38 34.73 5.79
CA GLY A 286 -3.30 34.90 4.65
C GLY A 286 -3.50 36.34 4.17
N GLN A 287 -2.94 37.35 4.87
CA GLN A 287 -3.13 38.77 4.55
C GLN A 287 -2.14 39.32 3.53
N LEU A 288 -0.99 38.67 3.38
CA LEU A 288 0.06 39.02 2.42
C LEU A 288 0.21 37.95 1.34
N THR A 289 0.63 38.37 0.15
CA THR A 289 1.05 37.46 -0.93
C THR A 289 2.33 36.73 -0.53
N ASN A 290 2.60 35.58 -1.16
CA ASN A 290 3.83 34.83 -0.91
C ASN A 290 5.08 35.67 -1.20
N ASP A 291 5.06 36.54 -2.19
CA ASP A 291 6.18 37.42 -2.53
C ASP A 291 6.44 38.46 -1.44
N GLU A 292 5.39 39.07 -0.88
CA GLU A 292 5.49 40.01 0.24
C GLU A 292 6.00 39.33 1.52
N VAL A 293 5.50 38.12 1.82
CA VAL A 293 5.99 37.35 2.97
C VAL A 293 7.47 36.96 2.77
N LYS A 294 7.87 36.50 1.58
CA LYS A 294 9.27 36.18 1.25
C LYS A 294 10.19 37.39 1.45
N ALA A 295 9.75 38.59 1.01
CA ALA A 295 10.50 39.83 1.21
C ALA A 295 10.63 40.19 2.71
N LYS A 296 9.54 40.04 3.47
CA LYS A 296 9.52 40.27 4.92
C LYS A 296 10.44 39.31 5.68
N VAL A 297 10.43 38.02 5.33
CA VAL A 297 11.33 37.01 5.90
C VAL A 297 12.79 37.38 5.65
N LEU A 298 13.14 37.75 4.42
CA LEU A 298 14.50 38.15 4.06
C LEU A 298 14.95 39.37 4.87
N ALA A 299 14.09 40.39 5.00
CA ALA A 299 14.40 41.60 5.75
C ALA A 299 14.59 41.33 7.26
N GLN A 300 13.80 40.43 7.85
CA GLN A 300 13.84 40.16 9.29
C GLN A 300 14.91 39.16 9.71
N THR A 301 15.29 38.22 8.82
CA THR A 301 16.11 37.07 9.20
C THR A 301 17.36 36.88 8.33
N GLY A 302 17.46 37.57 7.20
CA GLY A 302 18.49 37.33 6.19
C GLY A 302 18.32 36.02 5.41
N VAL A 303 17.29 35.22 5.69
CA VAL A 303 17.04 33.93 5.04
C VAL A 303 16.21 34.14 3.77
N ARG A 304 16.66 33.56 2.65
CA ARG A 304 15.89 33.51 1.40
C ARG A 304 15.01 32.27 1.35
N VAL A 305 13.71 32.48 1.21
CA VAL A 305 12.72 31.39 1.04
C VAL A 305 12.35 31.27 -0.44
N GLY A 306 12.48 30.06 -1.00
CA GLY A 306 12.12 29.77 -2.38
C GLY A 306 10.74 29.13 -2.52
N ASP A 307 10.17 29.19 -3.72
CA ASP A 307 8.83 28.64 -4.00
C ASP A 307 8.76 27.13 -3.80
N SER A 308 9.85 26.41 -4.07
CA SER A 308 9.94 24.97 -3.81
C SER A 308 9.76 24.62 -2.33
N PHE A 309 10.26 25.48 -1.43
CA PHE A 309 10.09 25.30 0.01
C PHE A 309 8.65 25.58 0.44
N LEU A 310 8.06 26.69 -0.03
CA LEU A 310 6.65 27.02 0.25
C LEU A 310 5.71 25.94 -0.29
N LEU A 311 6.00 25.43 -1.48
CA LEU A 311 5.28 24.32 -2.07
C LEU A 311 5.36 23.06 -1.23
N ALA A 312 6.54 22.71 -0.70
CA ALA A 312 6.68 21.57 0.21
C ALA A 312 5.84 21.78 1.49
N LEU A 313 5.89 22.96 2.11
CA LEU A 313 5.06 23.25 3.28
C LEU A 313 3.55 23.17 2.98
N TYR A 314 3.14 23.63 1.80
CA TYR A 314 1.76 23.55 1.32
C TYR A 314 1.31 22.09 1.10
N GLN A 315 2.11 21.31 0.39
CA GLN A 315 1.85 19.90 0.11
C GLN A 315 1.79 19.05 1.39
N HIS A 316 2.60 19.38 2.39
CA HIS A 316 2.57 18.76 3.71
C HIS A 316 1.48 19.30 4.63
N ARG A 317 0.63 20.23 4.14
CA ARG A 317 -0.46 20.88 4.88
C ARG A 317 0.01 21.58 6.16
N ILE A 318 1.26 22.02 6.18
CA ILE A 318 1.81 22.90 7.22
C ILE A 318 1.34 24.33 6.95
N LEU A 319 1.37 24.73 5.68
CA LEU A 319 0.66 25.88 5.15
C LEU A 319 -0.53 25.41 4.32
N ILE A 320 -1.60 26.19 4.27
CA ILE A 320 -2.79 25.95 3.46
C ILE A 320 -3.23 27.24 2.76
N ALA A 321 -4.15 27.12 1.81
CA ALA A 321 -4.85 28.29 1.29
C ALA A 321 -5.72 28.89 2.43
N PRO A 322 -5.85 30.23 2.50
CA PRO A 322 -6.68 30.93 3.48
C PRO A 322 -8.13 30.45 3.55
#